data_AF-A0A4Q3C7W7-F1
#
_entry.id   AF-A0A4Q3C7W7-F1
#
_cell.length_a   1.000
_cell.length_b   1.000
_cell.length_c   1.000
_cell.angle_alpha   90.00
_cell.angle_beta   90.00
_cell.angle_gamma   90.00
#
_symmetry.space_group_name_H-M   'P 1'
#
loop_
_entity.id
_entity.type
_entity.pdbx_description
1 polymer ?
#
loop_
_entity_poly.entity_id
_entity_poly.type
_entity_poly.pdbx_seq_one_letter_code
_entity_poly.pdbx_strand_id
1 'polypeptide(L)'
;MARHNTVFKEAYNRCLAGLNAQDSLPSEPELGERLGISRTTVRAILTRMHETGLINWDKRVKTVLRAPKDIDFFPDEETNSLNEVIERSFMRRILTGEAEPGAQINEAELAREIGTGTTSVREFLIRFSRFGLIEKRPNSHWILKGFTLDFALELTEVREMFELRSAAAFATLDDDHPAWIDLDLIEDEHRELLEDID
;
A
#
# COMPACT_ATOMS: atom_id res chain seq x y z
N MET A 1 -10.60 19.82 -13.95
CA MET A 1 -10.30 18.52 -14.58
C MET A 1 -10.14 17.50 -13.45
N ALA A 2 -10.84 16.37 -13.56
CA ALA A 2 -11.25 15.53 -12.42
C ALA A 2 -10.04 14.93 -11.67
N ARG A 3 -10.03 15.09 -10.34
CA ARG A 3 -9.10 14.38 -9.45
C ARG A 3 -9.18 12.88 -9.73
N HIS A 4 -8.06 12.24 -10.05
CA HIS A 4 -7.89 10.80 -9.93
C HIS A 4 -8.26 10.41 -8.49
N ASN A 5 -9.46 9.87 -8.27
CA ASN A 5 -9.89 9.41 -6.96
C ASN A 5 -9.50 7.94 -6.83
N THR A 6 -8.22 7.69 -6.52
CA THR A 6 -7.68 6.32 -6.34
C THR A 6 -8.47 5.55 -5.29
N VAL A 7 -8.89 6.20 -4.20
CA VAL A 7 -9.77 5.61 -3.17
C VAL A 7 -11.08 5.10 -3.77
N PHE A 8 -11.67 5.85 -4.71
CA PHE A 8 -12.84 5.38 -5.45
C PHE A 8 -12.52 4.17 -6.32
N LYS A 9 -11.42 4.19 -7.09
CA LYS A 9 -11.07 3.09 -8.02
C LYS A 9 -10.73 1.80 -7.26
N GLU A 10 -9.96 1.91 -6.19
CA GLU A 10 -9.60 0.79 -5.31
C GLU A 10 -10.83 0.23 -4.58
N ALA A 11 -11.67 1.10 -4.00
CA ALA A 11 -12.92 0.64 -3.38
C ALA A 11 -13.92 0.07 -4.40
N TYR A 12 -13.93 0.57 -5.64
CA TYR A 12 -14.71 0.01 -6.72
C TYR A 12 -14.22 -1.41 -7.09
N ASN A 13 -12.92 -1.61 -7.30
CA ASN A 13 -12.34 -2.93 -7.58
C ASN A 13 -12.59 -3.92 -6.43
N ARG A 14 -12.37 -3.51 -5.18
CA ARG A 14 -12.69 -4.35 -4.00
C ARG A 14 -14.18 -4.69 -3.91
N CYS A 15 -15.05 -3.75 -4.25
CA CYS A 15 -16.49 -4.01 -4.30
C CYS A 15 -16.83 -5.03 -5.39
N LEU A 16 -16.24 -4.92 -6.59
CA LEU A 16 -16.46 -5.87 -7.69
C LEU A 16 -15.95 -7.28 -7.36
N ALA A 17 -14.77 -7.40 -6.76
CA ALA A 17 -14.15 -8.69 -6.44
C ALA A 17 -15.02 -9.57 -5.52
N GLY A 18 -15.91 -8.96 -4.73
CA GLY A 18 -16.83 -9.66 -3.84
C GLY A 18 -18.23 -9.96 -4.41
N LEU A 19 -18.50 -9.67 -5.70
CA LEU A 19 -19.83 -9.86 -6.29
C LEU A 19 -19.99 -11.23 -6.93
N ASN A 20 -21.08 -11.91 -6.60
CA ASN A 20 -21.59 -13.02 -7.38
C ASN A 20 -22.85 -12.61 -8.15
N ALA A 21 -23.12 -13.32 -9.25
CA ALA A 21 -24.33 -13.08 -10.02
C ALA A 21 -25.58 -13.34 -9.17
N GLN A 22 -26.62 -12.54 -9.37
CA GLN A 22 -27.89 -12.60 -8.61
C GLN A 22 -27.82 -12.20 -7.12
N ASP A 23 -26.67 -11.72 -6.63
CA ASP A 23 -26.57 -11.17 -5.28
C ASP A 23 -27.46 -9.93 -5.11
N SER A 24 -28.00 -9.76 -3.89
CA SER A 24 -28.61 -8.51 -3.47
C SER A 24 -27.60 -7.71 -2.65
N LEU A 25 -27.30 -6.49 -3.10
CA LEU A 25 -26.33 -5.65 -2.42
C LEU A 25 -26.93 -4.97 -1.17
N PRO A 26 -26.14 -4.82 -0.09
CA PRO A 26 -26.61 -4.19 1.14
C PRO A 26 -26.94 -2.70 0.99
N SER A 27 -27.36 -2.09 2.09
CA SER A 27 -27.69 -0.65 2.12
C SER A 27 -26.46 0.24 1.89
N GLU A 28 -26.65 1.48 1.42
CA GLU A 28 -25.52 2.43 1.22
C GLU A 28 -24.66 2.65 2.49
N PRO A 29 -25.26 2.82 3.69
CA PRO A 29 -24.47 2.98 4.92
C PRO A 29 -23.65 1.74 5.25
N GLU A 30 -24.25 0.55 5.11
CA GLU A 30 -23.57 -0.72 5.39
C GLU A 30 -22.44 -1.01 4.39
N LEU A 31 -22.64 -0.70 3.11
CA LEU A 31 -21.56 -0.75 2.12
C LEU A 31 -20.42 0.22 2.46
N GLY A 32 -20.76 1.41 2.98
CA GLY A 32 -19.76 2.40 3.41
C GLY A 32 -18.92 1.89 4.58
N GLU A 33 -19.57 1.26 5.56
CA GLU A 33 -18.89 0.65 6.71
C GLU A 33 -18.01 -0.53 6.29
N ARG A 34 -18.53 -1.47 5.49
CA ARG A 34 -17.77 -2.64 4.99
C ARG A 34 -16.55 -2.25 4.17
N LEU A 35 -16.65 -1.18 3.36
CA LEU A 35 -15.57 -0.73 2.49
C LEU A 35 -14.69 0.36 3.13
N GLY A 36 -15.05 0.88 4.31
CA GLY A 36 -14.33 1.96 4.99
C GLY A 36 -14.36 3.30 4.25
N ILE A 37 -15.44 3.59 3.51
CA ILE A 37 -15.54 4.79 2.65
C ILE A 37 -16.78 5.63 2.96
N SER A 38 -16.75 6.89 2.52
CA SER A 38 -17.89 7.80 2.68
C SER A 38 -19.12 7.33 1.89
N ARG A 39 -20.32 7.63 2.39
CA ARG A 39 -21.59 7.38 1.68
C ARG A 39 -21.62 7.99 0.28
N THR A 40 -21.01 9.16 0.09
CA THR A 40 -20.92 9.80 -1.23
C THR A 40 -20.10 8.97 -2.20
N THR A 41 -19.00 8.36 -1.74
CA THR A 41 -18.17 7.44 -2.52
C THR A 41 -18.94 6.15 -2.85
N VAL A 42 -19.67 5.58 -1.89
CA VAL A 42 -20.54 4.41 -2.13
C VAL A 42 -21.54 4.70 -3.24
N ARG A 43 -22.23 5.85 -3.18
CA ARG A 43 -23.20 6.24 -4.22
C ARG A 43 -22.53 6.37 -5.59
N ALA A 44 -21.35 6.95 -5.67
CA ALA A 44 -20.61 7.03 -6.92
C ALA A 44 -20.26 5.63 -7.48
N ILE A 45 -19.88 4.69 -6.61
CA ILE A 45 -19.56 3.31 -7.02
C ILE A 45 -20.81 2.64 -7.60
N LEU A 46 -21.93 2.72 -6.88
CA LEU A 46 -23.21 2.16 -7.32
C LEU A 46 -23.71 2.77 -8.62
N THR A 47 -23.57 4.09 -8.81
CA THR A 47 -23.90 4.75 -10.08
C THR A 47 -23.10 4.15 -11.24
N ARG A 48 -21.78 4.00 -11.08
CA ARG A 48 -20.93 3.42 -12.13
C ARG A 48 -21.28 1.96 -12.41
N MET A 49 -21.54 1.15 -11.38
CA MET A 49 -21.98 -0.23 -11.54
C MET A 49 -23.30 -0.34 -12.31
N HIS A 50 -24.21 0.62 -12.11
CA HIS A 50 -25.46 0.68 -12.86
C HIS A 50 -25.22 1.08 -14.33
N GLU A 51 -24.41 2.10 -14.58
CA GLU A 51 -24.05 2.57 -15.93
C GLU A 51 -23.32 1.50 -16.76
N THR A 52 -22.52 0.65 -16.10
CA THR A 52 -21.79 -0.47 -16.72
C THR A 52 -22.63 -1.75 -16.84
N GLY A 53 -23.88 -1.73 -16.39
CA GLY A 53 -24.81 -2.87 -16.47
C GLY A 53 -24.43 -4.03 -15.55
N LEU A 54 -23.65 -3.79 -14.49
CA LEU A 54 -23.33 -4.79 -13.48
C LEU A 54 -24.49 -4.97 -12.49
N ILE A 55 -25.21 -3.89 -12.20
CA ILE A 55 -26.35 -3.94 -11.27
C ILE A 55 -27.59 -3.26 -11.85
N ASN A 56 -28.75 -3.76 -11.43
CA ASN A 56 -29.97 -2.98 -11.44
C ASN A 56 -30.12 -2.26 -10.11
N TRP A 57 -30.33 -0.94 -10.14
CA TRP A 57 -30.49 -0.12 -8.95
C TRP A 57 -31.85 0.58 -8.97
N ASP A 58 -32.82 0.02 -8.26
CA ASP A 58 -34.15 0.61 -8.06
C ASP A 58 -34.33 1.03 -6.60
N LYS A 59 -34.10 2.33 -6.36
CA LYS A 59 -34.21 2.97 -5.04
C LYS A 59 -33.34 2.27 -3.99
N ARG A 60 -33.94 1.41 -3.17
CA ARG A 60 -33.27 0.69 -2.08
C ARG A 60 -32.76 -0.68 -2.52
N VAL A 61 -33.38 -1.27 -3.54
CA VAL A 61 -33.06 -2.60 -4.04
C VAL A 61 -31.95 -2.47 -5.07
N LYS A 62 -30.92 -3.30 -4.89
CA LYS A 62 -29.74 -3.36 -5.75
C LYS A 62 -29.48 -4.83 -6.04
N THR A 63 -29.59 -5.22 -7.30
CA THR A 63 -29.47 -6.62 -7.73
C THR A 63 -28.34 -6.74 -8.72
N VAL A 64 -27.41 -7.66 -8.48
CA VAL A 64 -26.30 -7.96 -9.40
C VAL A 64 -26.83 -8.71 -10.61
N LEU A 65 -26.66 -8.14 -11.81
CA LEU A 65 -27.16 -8.68 -13.06
C LEU A 65 -26.24 -9.76 -13.64
N ARG A 66 -24.93 -9.63 -13.42
CA ARG A 66 -23.89 -10.55 -13.89
C ARG A 66 -22.63 -10.46 -13.02
N ALA A 67 -21.82 -11.50 -13.05
CA ALA A 67 -20.47 -11.44 -12.49
C ALA A 67 -19.60 -10.41 -13.25
N PRO A 68 -18.70 -9.69 -12.56
CA PRO A 68 -17.71 -8.82 -13.21
C PRO A 68 -16.78 -9.60 -14.14
N LYS A 69 -16.29 -8.92 -15.18
CA LYS A 69 -15.23 -9.36 -16.09
C LYS A 69 -14.02 -8.45 -15.93
N ASP A 70 -12.86 -8.85 -16.43
CA ASP A 70 -11.61 -8.07 -16.34
C ASP A 70 -11.77 -6.62 -16.83
N ILE A 71 -12.55 -6.41 -17.89
CA ILE A 71 -12.82 -5.07 -18.45
C ILE A 71 -13.65 -4.15 -17.53
N ASP A 72 -14.33 -4.71 -16.54
CA ASP A 72 -15.09 -3.93 -15.57
C ASP A 72 -14.18 -3.35 -14.46
N PHE A 73 -13.03 -3.96 -14.20
CA PHE A 73 -12.07 -3.50 -13.19
C PHE A 73 -11.24 -2.33 -13.71
N PHE A 74 -10.83 -1.44 -12.81
CA PHE A 74 -9.74 -0.51 -13.10
C PHE A 74 -8.41 -1.29 -13.12
N PRO A 75 -7.45 -0.93 -13.99
CA PRO A 75 -6.12 -1.54 -13.98
C PRO A 75 -5.42 -1.35 -12.62
N ASP A 76 -4.56 -2.29 -12.23
CA ASP A 76 -3.80 -2.21 -10.97
C ASP A 76 -2.94 -0.95 -10.88
N GLU A 77 -2.42 -0.49 -12.01
CA GLU A 77 -1.70 0.77 -12.15
C GLU A 77 -2.53 1.99 -11.70
N GLU A 78 -3.86 1.91 -11.81
CA GLU A 78 -4.82 2.92 -11.41
C GLU A 78 -5.41 2.69 -10.01
N THR A 79 -5.19 1.52 -9.40
CA THR A 79 -5.66 1.16 -8.06
C THR A 79 -4.57 0.97 -7.01
N ASN A 80 -3.29 0.94 -7.39
CA ASN A 80 -2.19 1.11 -6.44
C ASN A 80 -2.49 2.34 -5.60
N SER A 81 -2.46 2.21 -4.28
CA SER A 81 -2.75 3.36 -3.44
C SER A 81 -1.75 4.45 -3.80
N LEU A 82 -2.18 5.71 -3.84
CA LEU A 82 -1.29 6.81 -4.20
C LEU A 82 -0.02 6.81 -3.33
N ASN A 83 -0.12 6.29 -2.11
CA ASN A 83 1.02 6.09 -1.21
C ASN A 83 1.98 5.01 -1.70
N GLU A 84 1.50 3.86 -2.17
CA GLU A 84 2.36 2.77 -2.70
C GLU A 84 3.11 3.21 -3.95
N VAL A 85 2.47 3.99 -4.83
CA VAL A 85 3.14 4.55 -6.02
C VAL A 85 4.24 5.51 -5.62
N ILE A 86 3.96 6.39 -4.65
CA ILE A 86 4.96 7.32 -4.12
C ILE A 86 6.11 6.54 -3.45
N GLU A 87 5.78 5.54 -2.64
CA GLU A 87 6.74 4.72 -1.91
C GLU A 87 7.64 3.93 -2.87
N ARG A 88 7.07 3.20 -3.81
CA ARG A 88 7.82 2.42 -4.80
C ARG A 88 8.76 3.30 -5.62
N SER A 89 8.25 4.45 -6.09
CA SER A 89 9.08 5.40 -6.84
C SER A 89 10.21 5.98 -5.99
N PHE A 90 9.92 6.31 -4.74
CA PHE A 90 10.91 6.89 -3.83
C PHE A 90 11.97 5.88 -3.39
N MET A 91 11.55 4.65 -3.05
CA MET A 91 12.46 3.56 -2.70
C MET A 91 13.36 3.16 -3.86
N ARG A 92 12.83 3.08 -5.08
CA ARG A 92 13.67 2.85 -6.27
C ARG A 92 14.79 3.90 -6.36
N ARG A 93 14.46 5.18 -6.21
CA ARG A 93 15.44 6.28 -6.27
C ARG A 93 16.50 6.21 -5.17
N ILE A 94 16.16 5.71 -3.98
CA ILE A 94 17.13 5.48 -2.90
C ILE A 94 18.04 4.29 -3.25
N LEU A 95 17.47 3.19 -3.74
CA LEU A 95 18.18 1.94 -3.97
C LEU A 95 19.06 1.96 -5.23
N THR A 96 18.67 2.71 -6.28
CA THR A 96 19.45 2.82 -7.52
C THR A 96 20.64 3.78 -7.40
N GLY A 97 20.80 4.46 -6.25
CA GLY A 97 21.86 5.47 -6.06
C GLY A 97 21.64 6.74 -6.88
N GLU A 98 20.46 6.94 -7.46
CA GLU A 98 20.10 8.18 -8.16
C GLU A 98 20.15 9.42 -7.24
N ALA A 99 20.10 9.21 -5.92
CA ALA A 99 20.24 10.24 -4.92
C ALA A 99 21.29 9.87 -3.86
N GLU A 100 22.32 10.71 -3.76
CA GLU A 100 23.39 10.56 -2.77
C GLU A 100 22.94 10.96 -1.36
N PRO A 101 23.46 10.32 -0.30
CA PRO A 101 23.38 10.84 1.06
C PRO A 101 23.76 12.32 1.13
N GLY A 102 22.93 13.12 1.81
CA GLY A 102 23.06 14.57 1.89
C GLY A 102 22.29 15.34 0.82
N ALA A 103 21.79 14.69 -0.23
CA ALA A 103 20.99 15.32 -1.27
C ALA A 103 19.68 15.89 -0.71
N GLN A 104 19.25 17.03 -1.27
CA GLN A 104 17.96 17.61 -0.94
C GLN A 104 16.84 16.89 -1.67
N ILE A 105 15.73 16.64 -0.98
CA ILE A 105 14.51 16.09 -1.58
C ILE A 105 13.50 17.23 -1.70
N ASN A 106 13.11 17.55 -2.94
CA ASN A 106 12.12 18.58 -3.23
C ASN A 106 10.73 17.96 -3.42
N GLU A 107 9.78 18.33 -2.56
CA GLU A 107 8.41 17.82 -2.59
C GLU A 107 7.69 18.10 -3.91
N ALA A 108 7.92 19.28 -4.51
CA ALA A 108 7.24 19.72 -5.72
C ALA A 108 7.80 19.06 -6.98
N GLU A 109 9.11 18.77 -6.98
CA GLU A 109 9.76 18.00 -8.02
C GLU A 109 9.30 16.54 -7.99
N LEU A 110 9.38 15.90 -6.82
CA LEU A 110 8.95 14.52 -6.63
C LEU A 110 7.45 14.33 -6.97
N ALA A 111 6.60 15.30 -6.61
CA ALA A 111 5.20 15.29 -6.99
C ALA A 111 4.99 15.36 -8.51
N ARG A 112 5.80 16.15 -9.22
CA ARG A 112 5.72 16.29 -10.68
C ARG A 112 6.18 15.03 -11.41
N GLU A 113 7.27 14.42 -10.94
CA GLU A 113 7.81 13.17 -11.48
C GLU A 113 6.81 12.02 -11.33
N ILE A 114 6.17 11.92 -10.17
CA ILE A 114 5.21 10.84 -9.86
C ILE A 114 3.82 11.13 -10.45
N GLY A 115 3.53 12.37 -10.82
CA GLY A 115 2.20 12.79 -11.32
C GLY A 115 1.15 12.93 -10.21
N THR A 116 1.57 13.36 -9.01
CA THR A 116 0.72 13.48 -7.81
C THR A 116 0.70 14.91 -7.23
N GLY A 117 -0.07 15.13 -6.17
CA GLY A 117 -0.10 16.40 -5.44
C GLY A 117 1.02 16.51 -4.41
N THR A 118 1.58 17.72 -4.26
CA THR A 118 2.66 18.02 -3.29
C THR A 118 2.26 17.70 -1.84
N THR A 119 0.98 17.85 -1.47
CA THR A 119 0.48 17.49 -0.14
C THR A 119 0.63 16.00 0.15
N SER A 120 0.29 15.12 -0.81
CA SER A 120 0.41 13.67 -0.64
C SER A 120 1.87 13.24 -0.51
N VAL A 121 2.77 13.84 -1.30
CA VAL A 121 4.22 13.64 -1.17
C VAL A 121 4.71 14.09 0.20
N ARG A 122 4.31 15.28 0.67
CA ARG A 122 4.67 15.78 1.99
C ARG A 122 4.23 14.83 3.10
N GLU A 123 2.99 14.36 3.06
CA GLU A 123 2.47 13.41 4.05
C GLU A 123 3.22 12.07 4.02
N PHE A 124 3.54 11.58 2.82
CA PHE A 124 4.40 10.42 2.65
C PHE A 124 5.77 10.63 3.29
N LEU A 125 6.48 11.71 2.98
CA LEU A 125 7.82 12.00 3.53
C LEU A 125 7.79 12.16 5.05
N ILE A 126 6.75 12.79 5.61
CA ILE A 126 6.56 12.88 7.07
C ILE A 126 6.44 11.49 7.70
N ARG A 127 5.66 10.58 7.09
CA ARG A 127 5.55 9.22 7.62
C ARG A 127 6.85 8.45 7.43
N PHE A 128 7.50 8.59 6.29
CA PHE A 128 8.71 7.89 5.91
C PHE A 128 9.92 8.31 6.75
N SER A 129 9.97 9.55 7.26
CA SER A 129 11.10 10.01 8.09
C SER A 129 11.29 9.21 9.38
N ARG A 130 10.28 8.44 9.82
CA ARG A 130 10.42 7.52 10.95
C ARG A 130 11.49 6.44 10.73
N PHE A 131 11.77 6.11 9.48
CA PHE A 131 12.77 5.09 9.12
C PHE A 131 14.21 5.62 9.21
N GLY A 132 14.41 6.91 9.51
CA GLY A 132 15.75 7.50 9.64
C GLY A 132 16.50 7.73 8.32
N LEU A 133 15.99 7.22 7.21
CA LEU A 133 16.57 7.37 5.87
C LEU A 133 16.43 8.78 5.30
N ILE A 134 15.54 9.61 5.85
CA ILE A 134 15.40 11.03 5.52
C ILE A 134 15.19 11.87 6.78
N GLU A 135 15.59 13.13 6.71
CA GLU A 135 15.43 14.09 7.80
C GLU A 135 14.80 15.39 7.29
N LYS A 136 13.87 15.96 8.06
CA LYS A 136 13.36 17.31 7.78
C LYS A 136 14.21 18.35 8.50
N ARG A 137 14.86 19.25 7.77
CA ARG A 137 15.53 20.39 8.40
C ARG A 137 14.51 21.43 8.88
N PRO A 138 14.77 22.11 10.02
CA PRO A 138 13.88 23.16 10.52
C PRO A 138 13.60 24.22 9.45
N ASN A 139 12.32 24.49 9.18
CA ASN A 139 11.84 25.53 8.26
C ASN A 139 12.35 25.46 6.81
N SER A 140 12.78 24.28 6.33
CA SER A 140 13.44 24.20 5.02
C SER A 140 13.09 22.92 4.26
N HIS A 141 14.09 22.18 3.80
CA HIS A 141 13.98 21.06 2.89
C HIS A 141 14.17 19.71 3.61
N TRP A 142 13.76 18.66 2.91
CA TRP A 142 14.11 17.29 3.26
C TRP A 142 15.54 16.98 2.84
N ILE A 143 16.24 16.17 3.61
CA ILE A 143 17.57 15.64 3.29
C ILE A 143 17.49 14.13 3.24
N LEU A 144 18.03 13.52 2.19
CA LEU A 144 18.27 12.09 2.13
C LEU A 144 19.45 11.76 3.05
N LYS A 145 19.24 10.96 4.09
CA LYS A 145 20.33 10.38 4.89
C LYS A 145 20.92 9.16 4.21
N GLY A 146 20.08 8.43 3.45
CA GLY A 146 20.46 7.27 2.65
C GLY A 146 20.74 6.03 3.49
N PHE A 147 20.93 4.89 2.82
CA PHE A 147 21.35 3.64 3.45
C PHE A 147 22.88 3.55 3.42
N THR A 148 23.53 4.19 4.38
CA THR A 148 25.00 4.23 4.47
C THR A 148 25.53 3.01 5.21
N LEU A 149 26.85 2.77 5.12
CA LEU A 149 27.50 1.75 5.94
C LEU A 149 27.28 1.99 7.43
N ASP A 150 27.44 3.24 7.90
CA ASP A 150 27.22 3.59 9.31
C ASP A 150 25.78 3.27 9.75
N PHE A 151 24.79 3.57 8.91
CA PHE A 151 23.39 3.22 9.18
C PHE A 151 23.18 1.71 9.22
N ALA A 152 23.79 0.96 8.30
CA ALA A 152 23.71 -0.49 8.27
C ALA A 152 24.36 -1.13 9.51
N LEU A 153 25.50 -0.59 9.96
CA LEU A 153 26.18 -1.04 11.18
C LEU A 153 25.33 -0.76 12.42
N GLU A 154 24.80 0.46 12.58
CA GLU A 154 23.90 0.82 13.69
C GLU A 154 22.66 -0.09 13.72
N LEU A 155 22.05 -0.33 12.56
CA LEU A 155 20.91 -1.24 12.43
C LEU A 155 21.30 -2.68 12.82
N THR A 156 22.48 -3.15 12.41
CA THR A 156 22.97 -4.50 12.73
C THR A 156 23.20 -4.65 14.23
N GLU A 157 23.83 -3.67 14.88
CA GLU A 157 24.04 -3.68 16.34
C GLU A 157 22.71 -3.79 17.09
N VAL A 158 21.71 -3.00 16.70
CA VAL A 158 20.37 -3.07 17.30
C VAL A 158 19.71 -4.41 17.03
N ARG A 159 19.80 -4.94 15.80
CA ARG A 159 19.25 -6.25 15.44
C ARG A 159 19.89 -7.36 16.27
N GLU A 160 21.22 -7.40 16.40
CA GLU A 160 21.92 -8.41 17.21
C GLU A 160 21.42 -8.44 18.67
N MET A 161 21.16 -7.27 19.27
CA MET A 161 20.63 -7.18 20.64
C MET A 161 19.26 -7.87 20.80
N PHE A 162 18.42 -7.84 19.77
CA PHE A 162 17.07 -8.41 19.81
C PHE A 162 17.04 -9.84 19.25
N GLU A 163 17.66 -10.08 18.09
CA GLU A 163 17.56 -11.32 17.32
C GLU A 163 18.16 -12.49 18.08
N LEU A 164 19.35 -12.35 18.68
CA LEU A 164 19.97 -13.43 19.44
C LEU A 164 19.13 -13.85 20.65
N ARG A 165 18.53 -12.86 21.33
CA ARG A 165 17.62 -13.13 22.45
C ARG A 165 16.32 -13.78 21.98
N SER A 166 15.75 -13.30 20.88
CA SER A 166 14.54 -13.87 20.29
C SER A 166 14.77 -15.30 19.83
N ALA A 167 15.87 -15.59 19.15
CA ALA A 167 16.25 -16.94 18.73
C ALA A 167 16.46 -17.88 19.94
N ALA A 168 17.15 -17.42 20.99
CA ALA A 168 17.32 -18.20 22.20
C ALA A 168 15.98 -18.49 22.91
N ALA A 169 15.07 -17.51 22.97
CA ALA A 169 13.74 -17.72 23.54
C ALA A 169 12.90 -18.67 22.67
N PHE A 170 12.95 -18.51 21.35
CA PHE A 170 12.25 -19.36 20.39
C PHE A 170 12.69 -20.83 20.51
N ALA A 171 13.98 -21.08 20.68
CA ALA A 171 14.52 -22.43 20.87
C ALA A 171 14.06 -23.13 22.16
N THR A 172 13.39 -22.41 23.07
CA THR A 172 12.79 -22.98 24.29
C THR A 172 11.30 -23.30 24.16
N LEU A 173 10.70 -23.03 23.01
CA LEU A 173 9.31 -23.37 22.72
C LEU A 173 9.15 -24.89 22.58
N ASP A 174 7.97 -25.39 22.94
CA ASP A 174 7.62 -26.80 22.73
C ASP A 174 7.58 -27.13 21.23
N ASP A 175 7.87 -28.39 20.87
CA ASP A 175 7.92 -28.85 19.47
C ASP A 175 6.59 -28.69 18.71
N ASP A 176 5.46 -28.62 19.42
CA ASP A 176 4.13 -28.43 18.86
C ASP A 176 3.67 -26.96 18.81
N HIS A 177 4.55 -26.02 19.21
CA HIS A 177 4.23 -24.60 19.18
C HIS A 177 4.06 -24.08 17.74
N PRO A 178 2.99 -23.33 17.42
CA PRO A 178 2.67 -22.91 16.04
C PRO A 178 3.75 -22.06 15.38
N ALA A 179 4.57 -21.37 16.17
CA ALA A 179 5.66 -20.54 15.64
C ALA A 179 6.72 -21.34 14.85
N TRP A 180 6.85 -22.65 15.07
CA TRP A 180 7.71 -23.49 14.22
C TRP A 180 7.21 -23.56 12.79
N ILE A 181 5.89 -23.62 12.58
CA ILE A 181 5.28 -23.57 11.25
C ILE A 181 5.53 -22.21 10.60
N ASP A 182 5.39 -21.12 11.38
CA ASP A 182 5.69 -19.77 10.89
C ASP A 182 7.16 -19.63 10.49
N LEU A 183 8.08 -20.28 11.21
CA LEU A 183 9.51 -20.30 10.88
C LEU A 183 9.79 -21.08 9.59
N ASP A 184 9.18 -22.25 9.41
CA ASP A 184 9.29 -23.03 8.16
C ASP A 184 8.80 -22.22 6.95
N LEU A 185 7.68 -21.49 7.10
CA LEU A 185 7.16 -20.61 6.05
C LEU A 185 8.13 -19.46 5.71
N ILE A 186 8.74 -18.83 6.72
CA ILE A 186 9.75 -17.78 6.52
C ILE A 186 11.01 -18.35 5.85
N GLU A 187 11.40 -19.58 6.17
CA GLU A 187 12.53 -20.26 5.53
C GLU A 187 12.25 -20.54 4.04
N ASP A 188 11.05 -21.02 3.71
CA ASP A 188 10.62 -21.24 2.34
C ASP A 188 10.63 -19.93 1.54
N GLU A 189 10.02 -18.86 2.06
CA GLU A 189 10.05 -17.53 1.44
C GLU A 189 11.48 -17.01 1.24
N HIS A 190 12.38 -17.26 2.20
CA HIS A 190 13.78 -16.87 2.08
C HIS A 190 14.53 -17.65 0.99
N ARG A 191 14.26 -18.95 0.86
CA ARG A 191 14.85 -19.80 -0.18
C ARG A 191 14.37 -19.41 -1.57
N GLU A 192 13.08 -19.14 -1.73
CA GLU A 192 12.51 -18.63 -2.99
C GLU A 192 13.18 -17.30 -3.38
N LEU A 193 13.32 -16.38 -2.43
CA LEU A 193 13.99 -15.11 -2.68
C LEU A 193 15.46 -15.27 -3.09
N LEU A 194 16.19 -16.24 -2.51
CA LEU A 194 17.58 -16.51 -2.90
C LEU A 194 17.71 -17.05 -4.32
N GLU A 195 16.70 -17.71 -4.86
CA GLU A 195 16.69 -18.15 -6.26
C GLU A 195 16.49 -16.98 -7.24
N ASP A 196 15.88 -15.89 -6.79
CA ASP A 196 15.54 -14.70 -7.59
C ASP A 196 16.58 -13.55 -7.49
N ILE A 197 17.59 -13.67 -6.62
CA ILE A 197 18.66 -12.68 -6.47
C ILE A 197 19.93 -13.15 -7.19
N ASP A 198 20.26 -12.50 -8.32
CA ASP A 198 21.55 -12.62 -9.04
C ASP A 198 22.75 -12.12 -8.22
#